data_AF-A0A4U0Y0Y7-F1
#
_entry.id   AF-A0A4U0Y0Y7-F1
#
_cell.length_a   1.000
_cell.length_b   1.000
_cell.length_c   1.000
_cell.angle_alpha   90.00
_cell.angle_beta   90.00
_cell.angle_gamma   90.00
#
_symmetry.space_group_name_H-M   'P 1'
#
loop_
_entity.id
_entity.type
_entity.pdbx_description
1 polymer ?
#
loop_
_entity_poly.entity_id
_entity_poly.type
_entity_poly.pdbx_seq_one_letter_code
_entity_poly.pdbx_strand_id
1 'polypeptide(L)'
;MPSLFWTLGCLSGASSVILGAFGAHGLKSRLDSPARLANWHTAAQYQLMHSVALLVAEQAAPKGNVWAKSLFTAGITMFSGSLYLLVLDPARFRFMGPVTPIGGTCLIGGWIALAIGSRGRLTV
;
A
#
# COMPACT_ATOMS: atom_id res chain seq x y z
N MET A 1 -13.99 -10.26 17.37
CA MET A 1 -13.47 -8.96 16.91
C MET A 1 -12.70 -9.20 15.62
N PRO A 2 -12.77 -8.31 14.61
CA PRO A 2 -11.97 -8.47 13.39
C PRO A 2 -10.48 -8.47 13.74
N SER A 3 -9.68 -9.20 12.96
CA SER A 3 -8.23 -9.19 13.19
C SER A 3 -7.64 -7.82 12.84
N LEU A 4 -6.47 -7.53 13.40
CA LEU A 4 -5.75 -6.28 13.14
C LEU A 4 -5.49 -6.10 11.64
N PHE A 5 -4.97 -7.13 10.97
CA PHE A 5 -4.61 -7.05 9.54
C PHE A 5 -5.84 -6.93 8.64
N TRP A 6 -6.96 -7.56 8.99
CA TRP A 6 -8.23 -7.34 8.30
C TRP A 6 -8.66 -5.87 8.37
N THR A 7 -8.64 -5.31 9.58
CA THR A 7 -9.00 -3.92 9.83
C THR A 7 -8.07 -2.96 9.08
N LEU A 8 -6.76 -3.20 9.12
CA LEU A 8 -5.77 -2.41 8.39
C LEU A 8 -5.98 -2.49 6.86
N GLY A 9 -6.26 -3.68 6.32
CA GLY A 9 -6.55 -3.86 4.90
C GLY A 9 -7.77 -3.04 4.46
N CYS A 10 -8.87 -3.08 5.22
CA CYS A 10 -10.08 -2.32 4.91
C CYS A 10 -9.84 -0.80 4.98
N LEU A 11 -9.21 -0.31 6.05
CA LEU A 11 -8.93 1.12 6.21
C LEU A 11 -7.92 1.62 5.17
N SER A 12 -6.92 0.81 4.85
CA SER A 12 -5.95 1.10 3.80
C SER A 12 -6.62 1.16 2.42
N GLY A 13 -7.51 0.22 2.10
CA GLY A 13 -8.28 0.25 0.85
C GLY A 13 -9.18 1.48 0.75
N ALA A 14 -9.93 1.79 1.82
CA ALA A 14 -10.82 2.95 1.85
C ALA A 14 -10.06 4.28 1.68
N SER A 15 -8.94 4.45 2.40
CA SER A 15 -8.08 5.64 2.25
C SER A 15 -7.48 5.73 0.85
N SER A 16 -7.17 4.60 0.21
CA SER A 16 -6.68 4.57 -1.17
C SER A 16 -7.70 5.13 -2.17
N VAL A 17 -8.98 4.80 -1.98
CA VAL A 17 -10.06 5.32 -2.83
C VAL A 17 -10.21 6.83 -2.63
N ILE A 18 -10.18 7.29 -1.38
CA ILE A 18 -10.24 8.73 -1.04
C ILE A 18 -9.07 9.47 -1.71
N LEU A 19 -7.84 8.98 -1.52
CA LEU A 19 -6.64 9.60 -2.08
C LEU A 19 -6.63 9.54 -3.61
N GLY A 20 -7.08 8.44 -4.22
CA GLY A 20 -7.21 8.32 -5.68
C GLY A 20 -8.21 9.33 -6.25
N ALA A 21 -9.39 9.46 -5.64
CA ALA A 21 -10.41 10.44 -6.03
C ALA A 21 -9.90 11.88 -5.87
N PHE A 22 -9.23 12.16 -4.74
CA PHE A 22 -8.57 13.45 -4.49
C PHE A 22 -7.51 13.75 -5.56
N GLY A 23 -6.70 12.77 -5.96
CA GLY A 23 -5.73 12.90 -7.06
C GLY A 23 -6.38 13.37 -8.36
N ALA A 24 -7.42 12.65 -8.78
CA ALA A 24 -8.08 12.87 -10.06
C ALA A 24 -8.88 14.19 -10.14
N HIS A 25 -9.52 14.60 -9.04
CA HIS A 25 -10.48 15.72 -9.04
C HIS A 25 -9.97 16.96 -8.29
N GLY A 26 -9.21 16.78 -7.21
CA GLY A 26 -8.79 17.86 -6.32
C GLY A 26 -7.33 18.32 -6.51
N LEU A 27 -6.42 17.37 -6.76
CA LEU A 27 -4.98 17.63 -6.81
C LEU A 27 -4.49 18.00 -8.22
N LYS A 28 -5.13 17.46 -9.27
CA LYS A 28 -4.75 17.67 -10.67
C LYS A 28 -4.63 19.15 -11.07
N SER A 29 -5.54 20.01 -10.59
CA SER A 29 -5.53 21.45 -10.88
C SER A 29 -4.59 22.27 -9.98
N ARG A 30 -3.97 21.62 -8.98
CA ARG A 30 -3.06 22.25 -8.00
C ARG A 30 -1.59 21.92 -8.23
N LEU A 31 -1.30 21.01 -9.16
CA LEU A 31 0.06 20.55 -9.46
C LEU A 31 0.43 20.91 -10.90
N ASP A 32 1.52 21.66 -11.06
CA ASP A 32 2.06 22.02 -12.38
C ASP A 32 2.93 20.91 -13.02
N SER A 33 3.08 19.77 -12.33
CA SER A 33 3.94 18.67 -12.76
C SER A 33 3.12 17.41 -13.03
N PRO A 34 2.96 17.01 -14.31
CA PRO A 34 2.32 15.75 -14.69
C PRO A 34 2.99 14.53 -14.05
N ALA A 35 4.31 14.55 -13.88
CA ALA A 35 5.07 13.48 -13.23
C ALA A 35 4.71 13.33 -11.74
N ARG A 36 4.53 14.44 -11.01
CA ARG A 36 4.09 14.39 -9.61
C ARG A 36 2.67 13.85 -9.49
N LEU A 37 1.78 14.24 -10.39
CA LEU A 37 0.42 13.69 -10.42
C LEU A 37 0.43 12.19 -10.74
N ALA A 38 1.27 11.74 -11.68
CA ALA A 38 1.45 10.33 -11.98
C ALA A 38 1.94 9.55 -10.75
N ASN A 39 2.92 10.08 -10.00
CA ASN A 39 3.39 9.46 -8.76
C ASN A 39 2.29 9.33 -7.69
N TRP A 40 1.41 10.32 -7.59
CA TRP A 40 0.23 10.25 -6.70
C TRP A 40 -0.70 9.10 -7.08
N HIS A 41 -0.99 8.97 -8.38
CA HIS A 41 -1.81 7.87 -8.88
C HIS A 41 -1.14 6.51 -8.70
N THR A 42 0.18 6.40 -8.90
CA THR A 42 0.93 5.19 -8.60
C THR A 42 0.83 4.81 -7.12
N ALA A 43 0.95 5.78 -6.20
CA ALA A 43 0.79 5.54 -4.77
C ALA A 43 -0.61 5.00 -4.43
N ALA A 44 -1.67 5.63 -4.97
CA ALA A 44 -3.05 5.18 -4.76
C ALA A 44 -3.36 3.83 -5.39
N GLN A 45 -2.80 3.54 -6.57
CA GLN A 45 -2.99 2.25 -7.20
C GLN A 45 -2.27 1.14 -6.42
N TYR A 46 -1.01 1.36 -6.04
CA TYR A 46 -0.23 0.38 -5.30
C TYR A 46 -0.81 0.13 -3.91
N GLN A 47 -1.24 1.18 -3.20
CA GLN A 47 -1.94 1.04 -1.93
C GLN A 47 -3.17 0.15 -2.09
N LEU A 48 -4.09 0.44 -3.02
CA LEU A 48 -5.31 -0.34 -3.19
C LEU A 48 -5.02 -1.81 -3.54
N MET A 49 -4.14 -2.06 -4.51
CA MET A 49 -3.78 -3.42 -4.93
C MET A 49 -3.23 -4.24 -3.77
N HIS A 50 -2.38 -3.65 -2.93
CA HIS A 50 -1.75 -4.35 -1.82
C HIS A 50 -2.63 -4.37 -0.56
N SER A 51 -3.59 -3.47 -0.41
CA SER A 51 -4.66 -3.60 0.58
C SER A 51 -5.52 -4.84 0.29
N VAL A 52 -5.87 -5.06 -0.98
CA VAL A 52 -6.58 -6.29 -1.40
C VAL A 52 -5.71 -7.51 -1.17
N ALA A 53 -4.42 -7.46 -1.55
CA ALA A 53 -3.49 -8.55 -1.28
C ALA A 53 -3.34 -8.86 0.22
N LEU A 54 -3.37 -7.83 1.09
CA LEU A 54 -3.36 -7.96 2.53
C LEU A 54 -4.62 -8.66 3.07
N LEU A 55 -5.81 -8.29 2.57
CA LEU A 55 -7.06 -8.96 2.93
C LEU A 55 -7.06 -10.43 2.51
N VAL A 56 -6.58 -10.72 1.28
CA VAL A 56 -6.39 -12.09 0.80
C VAL A 56 -5.39 -12.84 1.67
N ALA A 57 -4.26 -12.21 2.02
CA ALA A 57 -3.26 -12.82 2.88
C ALA A 57 -3.81 -13.15 4.27
N GLU A 58 -4.62 -12.28 4.85
CA GLU A 58 -5.24 -12.52 6.15
C GLU A 58 -6.24 -13.68 6.12
N GLN A 59 -6.99 -13.85 5.02
CA GLN A 59 -7.96 -14.94 4.89
C GLN A 59 -7.33 -16.26 4.42
N ALA A 60 -6.31 -16.22 3.57
CA ALA A 60 -5.71 -17.38 2.94
C ALA A 60 -4.51 -17.96 3.70
N ALA A 61 -3.82 -17.17 4.52
CA ALA A 61 -2.64 -17.66 5.22
C ALA A 61 -3.02 -18.54 6.43
N PRO A 62 -2.27 -19.63 6.70
CA PRO A 62 -2.44 -20.44 7.88
C PRO A 62 -2.29 -19.60 9.15
N LYS A 63 -3.07 -19.92 10.18
CA LYS A 63 -3.00 -19.28 11.48
C LYS A 63 -1.55 -19.31 11.99
N GLY A 64 -0.94 -18.13 12.17
CA GLY A 64 0.44 -17.96 12.63
C GLY A 64 1.43 -17.45 11.58
N ASN A 65 1.14 -17.56 10.28
CA ASN A 65 2.00 -16.96 9.27
C ASN A 65 1.69 -15.45 9.13
N VAL A 66 2.56 -14.61 9.71
CA VAL A 66 2.42 -13.15 9.69
C VAL A 66 3.26 -12.46 8.64
N TRP A 67 4.13 -13.17 7.93
CA TRP A 67 5.13 -12.56 7.06
C TRP A 67 4.51 -11.76 5.91
N ALA A 68 3.65 -12.39 5.12
CA ALA A 68 3.02 -11.75 3.98
C ALA A 68 2.23 -10.49 4.39
N LYS A 69 1.39 -10.60 5.43
CA LYS A 69 0.56 -9.50 5.91
C LYS A 69 1.34 -8.36 6.55
N SER A 70 2.39 -8.67 7.30
CA SER A 70 3.31 -7.66 7.84
C SER A 70 4.07 -6.94 6.72
N LEU A 71 4.59 -7.69 5.74
CA LEU A 71 5.33 -7.13 4.61
C LEU A 71 4.47 -6.24 3.72
N PHE A 72 3.22 -6.63 3.43
CA PHE A 72 2.30 -5.75 2.71
C PHE A 72 1.96 -4.49 3.52
N THR A 73 1.68 -4.62 4.81
CA THR A 73 1.38 -3.45 5.67
C THR A 73 2.55 -2.46 5.69
N ALA A 74 3.76 -2.97 5.92
CA ALA A 74 4.97 -2.15 5.94
C ALA A 74 5.25 -1.53 4.55
N GLY A 75 5.12 -2.33 3.49
CA GLY A 75 5.35 -1.89 2.13
C GLY A 75 4.34 -0.84 1.66
N ILE A 76 3.04 -0.97 1.97
CA ILE A 76 2.03 0.05 1.67
C ILE A 76 2.39 1.37 2.34
N THR A 77 2.71 1.32 3.63
CA THR A 77 3.03 2.50 4.44
C THR A 77 4.28 3.20 3.91
N MET A 78 5.36 2.45 3.64
CA MET A 78 6.62 3.01 3.18
C MET A 78 6.58 3.43 1.71
N PHE A 79 6.04 2.62 0.81
CA PHE A 79 6.00 2.91 -0.63
C PHE A 79 4.99 4.01 -0.95
N SER A 80 3.71 3.77 -0.62
CA SER A 80 2.63 4.68 -1.01
C SER A 80 2.65 5.94 -0.15
N GLY A 81 2.84 5.79 1.17
CA GLY A 81 2.93 6.91 2.10
C GLY A 81 4.04 7.89 1.75
N SER A 82 5.25 7.41 1.43
CA SER A 82 6.35 8.28 1.01
C SER A 82 6.07 9.02 -0.30
N LEU A 83 5.46 8.35 -1.29
CA LEU A 83 5.11 8.98 -2.56
C LEU A 83 4.07 10.09 -2.37
N TYR A 84 3.03 9.89 -1.55
CA TYR A 84 2.08 10.98 -1.26
C TYR A 84 2.78 12.18 -0.63
N LEU A 85 3.64 11.96 0.36
CA LEU A 85 4.35 13.04 1.05
C LEU A 85 5.31 13.78 0.11
N LEU A 86 6.07 13.05 -0.71
CA LEU A 86 6.94 13.62 -1.74
C LEU A 86 6.16 14.39 -2.82
N VAL A 87 4.94 13.97 -3.14
CA VAL A 87 4.08 14.71 -4.05
C VAL A 87 3.52 15.97 -3.40
N LEU A 88 3.17 15.96 -2.12
CA LEU A 88 2.64 17.17 -1.45
C LEU A 88 3.71 18.23 -1.25
N ASP A 89 4.88 17.83 -0.73
CA ASP A 89 5.97 18.75 -0.44
C ASP A 89 7.34 18.06 -0.64
N PRO A 90 7.86 18.05 -1.89
CA PRO A 90 9.11 17.36 -2.20
C PRO A 90 10.32 17.97 -1.50
N ALA A 91 10.30 19.27 -1.19
CA ALA A 91 11.41 19.95 -0.51
C ALA A 91 11.49 19.50 0.96
N ARG A 92 10.34 19.49 1.65
CA ARG A 92 10.27 19.04 3.05
C ARG A 92 10.49 17.54 3.20
N PHE A 93 9.94 16.73 2.30
CA PHE A 93 9.95 15.27 2.43
C PHE A 93 11.03 14.59 1.58
N ARG A 94 12.01 15.32 1.04
CA ARG A 94 13.08 14.78 0.20
C ARG A 94 13.79 13.55 0.80
N PHE A 95 13.97 13.54 2.12
CA PHE A 95 14.60 12.43 2.85
C PHE A 95 13.81 11.12 2.79
N MET A 96 12.53 11.16 2.38
CA MET A 96 11.69 9.98 2.19
C MET A 96 11.94 9.29 0.85
N GLY A 97 12.72 9.87 -0.08
CA GLY A 97 13.03 9.26 -1.37
C GLY A 97 13.56 7.82 -1.26
N PRO A 98 14.56 7.53 -0.39
CA PRO A 98 15.05 6.17 -0.15
C PRO A 98 14.04 5.24 0.54
N VAL A 99 12.97 5.76 1.14
CA VAL A 99 11.93 4.94 1.80
C VAL A 99 11.05 4.25 0.77
N THR A 100 10.78 4.88 -0.38
CA THR A 100 9.98 4.27 -1.46
C THR A 100 10.54 2.92 -1.92
N PRO A 101 11.82 2.76 -2.31
CA PRO A 101 12.35 1.47 -2.75
C PRO A 101 12.36 0.40 -1.64
N ILE A 102 12.58 0.79 -0.37
CA ILE A 102 12.47 -0.13 0.78
C ILE A 102 11.03 -0.62 0.93
N GLY A 103 10.05 0.27 0.76
CA GLY A 103 8.64 -0.11 0.68
C GLY A 103 8.38 -1.11 -0.46
N GLY A 104 8.97 -0.85 -1.64
CA GLY A 104 8.86 -1.75 -2.80
C GLY A 104 9.42 -3.15 -2.52
N THR A 105 10.57 -3.26 -1.87
CA THR A 105 11.13 -4.57 -1.49
C THR A 105 10.24 -5.30 -0.49
N CYS A 106 9.60 -4.59 0.45
CA CYS A 106 8.59 -5.18 1.33
C CYS A 106 7.37 -5.69 0.55
N LEU A 107 6.85 -4.93 -0.42
CA LEU A 107 5.72 -5.38 -1.25
C LEU A 107 6.08 -6.64 -2.04
N ILE A 108 7.27 -6.68 -2.66
CA ILE A 108 7.80 -7.87 -3.34
C ILE A 108 7.91 -9.05 -2.36
N GLY A 109 8.49 -8.83 -1.19
CA GLY A 109 8.61 -9.84 -0.15
C GLY A 109 7.25 -10.37 0.32
N GLY A 110 6.22 -9.52 0.39
CA GLY A 110 4.86 -9.93 0.73
C GLY A 110 4.27 -10.90 -0.28
N TRP A 111 4.44 -10.63 -1.58
CA TRP A 111 4.04 -11.55 -2.65
C TRP A 111 4.83 -12.85 -2.64
N ILE A 112 6.15 -12.79 -2.43
CA ILE A 112 6.99 -13.99 -2.31
C ILE A 112 6.55 -14.81 -1.10
N ALA A 113 6.31 -14.18 0.05
CA ALA A 113 5.83 -14.83 1.26
C ALA A 113 4.47 -15.51 1.06
N LEU A 114 3.57 -14.91 0.26
CA LEU A 114 2.32 -15.56 -0.17
C LEU A 114 2.55 -16.76 -1.08
N ALA A 115 3.53 -16.69 -1.99
CA ALA A 115 3.83 -17.75 -2.94
C ALA A 115 4.43 -18.99 -2.26
N ILE A 116 5.31 -18.79 -1.28
CA ILE A 116 5.99 -19.88 -0.56
C ILE A 116 5.22 -20.35 0.68
N GLY A 117 4.35 -19.50 1.24
CA GLY A 117 3.51 -19.86 2.37
C GLY A 117 2.55 -21.00 1.99
N SER A 118 2.35 -21.95 2.90
CA SER A 118 1.30 -22.96 2.70
C SER A 118 -0.04 -22.24 2.55
N ARG A 119 -0.85 -22.60 1.54
CA ARG A 119 -2.20 -22.05 1.38
C ARG A 119 -3.10 -22.64 2.46
N GLY A 120 -3.62 -21.80 3.34
CA GLY A 120 -4.80 -22.13 4.14
C GLY A 120 -6.04 -22.24 3.22
N ARG A 121 -7.13 -22.82 3.75
CA ARG A 121 -8.41 -22.81 3.03
C ARG A 121 -9.06 -21.44 3.19
N LEU A 122 -9.35 -20.78 2.06
CA LEU A 122 -10.30 -19.68 2.03
C LEU A 122 -11.66 -20.22 2.44
N THR A 123 -12.09 -19.94 3.66
CA THR A 123 -13.48 -20.15 4.06
C THR A 123 -14.26 -18.95 3.55
N VAL A 124 -14.92 -19.12 2.41
CA VAL A 124 -15.88 -18.17 1.84
C VAL A 124 -17.25 -18.47 2.41
#